data_AF-A0A009I8Y9-F1
#
_entry.id   AF-A0A009I8Y9-F1
#
_cell.length_a   1.000
_cell.length_b   1.000
_cell.length_c   1.000
_cell.angle_alpha   90.00
_cell.angle_beta   90.00
_cell.angle_gamma   90.00
#
_symmetry.space_group_name_H-M   'P 1'
#
loop_
_entity.id
_entity.type
_entity.pdbx_description
1 polymer ?
#
loop_
_entity_poly.entity_id
_entity_poly.type
_entity_poly.pdbx_seq_one_letter_code
_entity_poly.pdbx_strand_id
1 'polypeptide(L)'
;MQFTMEIIVSVFLVFGAFFMLVGSIGMVRLPDLFMRLHAPTKSSTLGLGSFLIASMIFFAFQGRFGFAELLITLLAFITAPVSANLIAQAALHLRLRSLSGEVPEAIERPLPWDRYKIGQRFSQNKPPMEPPKE
;
A
#
# COMPACT_ATOMS: atom_id res chain seq x y z
N MET A 1 -18.37 -21.61 30.73
CA MET A 1 -17.94 -21.66 29.32
C MET A 1 -18.09 -20.30 28.62
N GLN A 2 -19.14 -19.51 28.88
CA GLN A 2 -19.30 -18.18 28.26
C GLN A 2 -18.27 -17.13 28.74
N PHE A 3 -17.98 -17.08 30.04
CA PHE A 3 -17.06 -16.06 30.59
C PHE A 3 -15.63 -16.13 30.00
N THR A 4 -15.08 -17.33 29.82
CA THR A 4 -13.74 -17.52 29.22
C THR A 4 -13.68 -17.03 27.77
N MET A 5 -14.76 -17.25 27.02
CA MET A 5 -14.89 -16.81 25.64
C MET A 5 -14.98 -15.28 25.54
N GLU A 6 -15.77 -14.64 26.42
CA GLU A 6 -15.84 -13.17 26.50
C GLU A 6 -14.47 -12.55 26.77
N ILE A 7 -13.65 -13.17 27.63
CA ILE A 7 -12.26 -12.74 27.87
C ILE A 7 -11.40 -12.89 26.60
N ILE A 8 -11.50 -14.02 25.90
CA ILE A 8 -10.70 -14.24 24.68
C ILE A 8 -11.09 -13.23 23.58
N VAL A 9 -12.39 -13.04 23.36
CA VAL A 9 -12.90 -12.09 22.35
C VAL A 9 -12.50 -10.66 22.69
N SER A 10 -12.63 -10.25 23.96
CA SER A 10 -12.23 -8.91 24.40
C SER A 10 -10.73 -8.68 24.25
N VAL A 11 -9.88 -9.66 24.55
CA VAL A 11 -8.43 -9.56 24.31
C VAL A 11 -8.12 -9.35 22.82
N PHE A 12 -8.74 -10.12 21.92
CA PHE A 12 -8.54 -9.94 20.47
C PHE A 12 -9.06 -8.57 19.97
N LEU A 13 -10.16 -8.06 20.52
CA LEU A 13 -10.68 -6.73 20.18
C LEU A 13 -9.74 -5.62 20.67
N VAL A 14 -9.23 -5.70 21.91
CA VAL A 14 -8.28 -4.72 22.44
C VAL A 14 -6.97 -4.77 21.64
N PHE A 15 -6.49 -5.96 21.31
CA PHE A 15 -5.30 -6.15 20.49
C PHE A 15 -5.49 -5.53 19.10
N GLY A 16 -6.59 -5.82 18.41
CA GLY A 16 -6.89 -5.24 17.10
C GLY A 16 -7.04 -3.71 17.14
N ALA A 17 -7.66 -3.18 18.19
CA ALA A 17 -7.79 -1.73 18.40
C ALA A 17 -6.43 -1.06 18.64
N PHE A 18 -5.53 -1.72 19.37
CA PHE A 18 -4.16 -1.24 19.56
C PHE A 18 -3.40 -1.13 18.22
N PHE A 19 -3.49 -2.14 17.34
CA PHE A 19 -2.88 -2.04 16.02
C PHE A 19 -3.48 -0.93 15.18
N MET A 20 -4.81 -0.79 15.15
CA MET A 20 -5.51 0.30 14.45
C MET A 20 -5.01 1.69 14.92
N LEU A 21 -4.83 1.86 16.23
CA LEU A 21 -4.32 3.10 16.81
C LEU A 21 -2.86 3.36 16.39
N VAL A 22 -2.00 2.34 16.46
CA VAL A 22 -0.60 2.45 15.99
C VAL A 22 -0.53 2.79 14.49
N GLY A 23 -1.41 2.20 13.67
CA GLY A 23 -1.51 2.49 12.24
C GLY A 23 -1.92 3.92 11.95
N SER A 24 -2.92 4.43 12.66
CA SER A 24 -3.38 5.81 12.56
C SER A 24 -2.29 6.80 12.95
N ILE A 25 -1.58 6.55 14.05
CA ILE A 25 -0.43 7.37 14.47
C ILE A 25 0.69 7.31 13.43
N GLY A 26 0.99 6.13 12.89
CA GLY A 26 1.99 5.94 11.84
C GLY A 26 1.66 6.74 10.57
N MET A 27 0.38 6.81 10.19
CA MET A 27 -0.08 7.62 9.05
C MET A 27 0.23 9.11 9.23
N VAL A 28 0.07 9.65 10.44
CA VAL A 28 0.27 11.08 10.72
C VAL A 28 1.75 11.41 10.87
N ARG A 29 2.55 10.52 11.48
CA ARG A 29 3.96 10.79 11.78
C ARG A 29 4.92 10.66 10.60
N LEU A 30 4.59 9.85 9.59
CA LEU A 30 5.52 9.56 8.49
C LEU A 30 5.60 10.75 7.52
N PRO A 31 6.79 11.11 6.99
CA PRO A 31 6.96 12.28 6.13
C PRO A 31 6.62 12.02 4.65
N ASP A 32 6.75 10.78 4.17
CA ASP A 32 6.52 10.40 2.77
C ASP A 32 5.17 9.69 2.59
N LEU A 33 4.42 10.01 1.53
CA LEU A 33 3.15 9.36 1.17
C LEU A 33 3.32 7.84 1.02
N PHE A 34 4.40 7.37 0.40
CA PHE A 34 4.65 5.92 0.25
C PHE A 34 4.90 5.24 1.60
N MET A 35 5.64 5.89 2.50
CA MET A 35 5.81 5.39 3.87
C MET A 35 4.48 5.45 4.65
N ARG A 36 3.68 6.52 4.46
CA ARG A 36 2.35 6.68 5.05
C ARG A 36 1.35 5.65 4.58
N LEU A 37 1.48 5.06 3.40
CA LEU A 37 0.61 3.96 2.95
C LEU A 37 1.00 2.63 3.60
N HIS A 38 2.28 2.45 3.93
CA HIS A 38 2.77 1.21 4.51
C HIS A 38 2.33 1.00 5.96
N ALA A 39 2.30 2.06 6.77
CA ALA A 39 1.89 1.98 8.18
C ALA A 39 0.41 1.57 8.38
N PRO A 40 -0.58 2.20 7.72
CA PRO A 40 -1.98 1.78 7.74
C PRO A 40 -2.17 0.40 7.15
N THR A 41 -1.48 0.06 6.06
CA THR A 41 -1.68 -1.25 5.41
C THR A 41 -1.26 -2.41 6.33
N LYS A 42 -0.13 -2.28 7.05
CA LYS A 42 0.32 -3.28 8.04
C LYS A 42 -0.59 -3.35 9.26
N SER A 43 -1.05 -2.20 9.73
CA SER A 43 -1.91 -2.11 10.90
C SER A 43 -3.31 -2.66 10.60
N SER A 44 -3.90 -2.31 9.46
CA SER A 44 -5.23 -2.75 9.07
C SER A 44 -5.31 -4.25 8.87
N THR A 45 -4.26 -4.90 8.32
CA THR A 45 -4.26 -6.35 8.14
C THR A 45 -4.23 -7.09 9.48
N LEU A 46 -3.40 -6.65 10.42
CA LEU A 46 -3.35 -7.22 11.78
C LEU A 46 -4.59 -6.88 12.60
N GLY A 47 -5.08 -5.64 12.52
CA GLY A 47 -6.26 -5.16 13.24
C GLY A 47 -7.55 -5.85 12.80
N LEU A 48 -7.88 -5.76 11.51
CA LEU A 48 -9.05 -6.42 10.95
C LEU A 48 -8.94 -7.94 11.04
N GLY A 49 -7.75 -8.52 10.88
CA GLY A 49 -7.50 -9.95 11.09
C GLY A 49 -7.84 -10.39 12.51
N SER A 50 -7.42 -9.62 13.52
CA SER A 50 -7.78 -9.86 14.91
C SER A 50 -9.29 -9.80 15.14
N PHE A 51 -9.98 -8.81 14.56
CA PHE A 51 -11.44 -8.70 14.64
C PHE A 51 -12.15 -9.85 13.94
N LEU A 52 -11.63 -10.34 12.82
CA LEU A 52 -12.16 -11.49 12.10
C LEU A 52 -12.10 -12.76 12.95
N ILE A 53 -10.94 -13.00 13.60
CA ILE A 53 -10.75 -14.14 14.49
C ILE A 53 -11.66 -14.03 15.72
N ALA A 54 -11.77 -12.83 16.32
CA ALA A 54 -12.68 -12.58 17.44
C ALA A 54 -14.14 -12.90 17.07
N SER A 55 -14.59 -12.43 15.90
CA SER A 55 -15.93 -12.68 15.36
C SER A 55 -16.16 -14.17 15.09
N MET A 56 -15.18 -14.86 14.50
CA MET A 56 -15.28 -16.30 14.22
C MET A 56 -15.41 -17.12 15.51
N ILE A 57 -14.66 -16.78 16.56
CA ILE A 57 -14.80 -17.40 17.89
C ILE A 57 -16.17 -17.08 18.47
N PHE A 58 -16.65 -15.85 18.32
CA PHE A 58 -17.97 -15.44 18.80
C PHE A 58 -19.10 -16.25 18.18
N PHE A 59 -19.08 -16.37 16.85
CA PHE A 59 -20.11 -17.08 16.10
C PHE A 59 -20.07 -18.60 16.25
N ALA A 60 -18.89 -19.19 16.44
CA ALA A 60 -18.75 -20.61 16.71
C ALA A 60 -19.56 -21.05 17.96
N PHE A 61 -19.72 -20.17 18.96
CA PHE A 61 -20.49 -20.45 20.17
C PHE A 61 -21.98 -20.08 20.06
N GLN A 62 -22.32 -19.06 19.27
CA GLN A 62 -23.71 -18.60 19.16
C GLN A 62 -24.58 -19.44 18.20
N GLY A 63 -23.98 -20.31 17.37
CA GLY A 63 -24.69 -21.22 16.45
C GLY A 63 -25.48 -20.52 15.34
N ARG A 64 -25.34 -19.20 15.20
CA ARG A 64 -25.95 -18.37 14.16
C ARG A 64 -24.84 -17.86 13.28
N PHE A 65 -24.96 -17.93 11.95
CA PHE A 65 -23.92 -17.37 11.09
C PHE A 65 -24.05 -15.85 11.05
N GLY A 66 -23.04 -15.16 11.57
CA GLY A 66 -22.81 -13.72 11.44
C GLY A 66 -22.39 -13.28 10.05
N PHE A 67 -23.11 -13.73 9.03
CA PHE A 67 -22.74 -13.48 7.63
C PHE A 67 -22.56 -11.99 7.36
N ALA A 68 -23.41 -11.13 7.94
CA ALA A 68 -23.32 -9.69 7.76
C ALA A 68 -22.02 -9.09 8.32
N GLU A 69 -21.62 -9.40 9.55
CA GLU A 69 -20.39 -8.86 10.15
C GLU A 69 -19.13 -9.38 9.46
N LEU A 70 -19.12 -10.67 9.08
CA LEU A 70 -18.02 -11.24 8.31
C LEU A 70 -17.94 -10.59 6.92
N LEU A 71 -19.06 -10.35 6.27
CA LEU A 71 -19.10 -9.71 4.95
C LEU A 71 -18.67 -8.23 5.04
N ILE A 72 -19.07 -7.49 6.07
CA ILE A 72 -18.65 -6.09 6.29
C ILE A 72 -17.14 -6.01 6.52
N THR A 73 -16.60 -6.84 7.42
CA THR A 73 -15.16 -6.88 7.70
C THR A 73 -14.35 -7.34 6.49
N LEU A 74 -14.80 -8.36 5.76
CA LEU A 74 -14.15 -8.83 4.53
C LEU A 74 -14.19 -7.77 3.43
N LEU A 75 -15.33 -7.13 3.20
CA LEU A 75 -15.48 -6.06 2.23
C LEU A 75 -14.54 -4.90 2.57
N ALA A 76 -14.55 -4.43 3.82
CA ALA A 76 -13.65 -3.37 4.28
C ALA A 76 -12.17 -3.75 4.13
N PHE A 77 -11.83 -5.02 4.39
CA PHE A 77 -10.48 -5.55 4.22
C PHE A 77 -10.02 -5.56 2.75
N ILE A 78 -10.92 -5.79 1.80
CA ILE A 78 -10.60 -5.73 0.36
C ILE A 78 -10.56 -4.27 -0.12
N THR A 79 -11.47 -3.41 0.36
CA THR A 79 -11.53 -2.01 -0.03
C THR A 79 -10.26 -1.25 0.38
N ALA A 80 -9.74 -1.48 1.58
CA ALA A 80 -8.54 -0.79 2.08
C ALA A 80 -7.30 -0.91 1.16
N PRO A 81 -6.82 -2.10 0.75
CA PRO A 81 -5.68 -2.24 -0.15
C PRO A 81 -5.97 -1.78 -1.58
N VAL A 82 -7.21 -1.93 -2.07
CA VAL A 82 -7.60 -1.40 -3.39
C VAL A 82 -7.49 0.12 -3.41
N SER A 83 -8.06 0.81 -2.40
CA SER A 83 -7.94 2.25 -2.25
C SER A 83 -6.48 2.69 -2.09
N ALA A 84 -5.69 1.98 -1.28
CA ALA A 84 -4.27 2.27 -1.12
C ALA A 84 -3.48 2.17 -2.44
N ASN A 85 -3.75 1.13 -3.24
CA ASN A 85 -3.11 0.95 -4.55
C ASN A 85 -3.49 2.07 -5.54
N LEU A 86 -4.77 2.46 -5.58
CA LEU A 86 -5.22 3.58 -6.43
C LEU A 86 -4.58 4.91 -6.01
N ILE A 87 -4.45 5.15 -4.70
CA ILE A 87 -3.76 6.34 -4.17
C ILE A 87 -2.27 6.31 -4.55
N ALA A 88 -1.61 5.15 -4.47
CA ALA A 88 -0.21 5.01 -4.89
C ALA A 88 -0.03 5.28 -6.39
N GLN A 89 -0.92 4.75 -7.25
CA GLN A 89 -0.90 5.02 -8.69
C GLN A 89 -1.13 6.50 -9.02
N ALA A 90 -2.05 7.16 -8.32
CA ALA A 90 -2.28 8.59 -8.46
C ALA A 90 -1.06 9.40 -8.01
N ALA A 91 -0.42 9.03 -6.90
CA ALA A 91 0.78 9.67 -6.38
C ALA A 91 1.96 9.58 -7.37
N LEU A 92 2.11 8.43 -8.04
CA LEU A 92 3.11 8.23 -9.10
C LEU A 92 2.84 9.12 -10.32
N HIS A 93 1.59 9.22 -10.78
CA HIS A 93 1.22 10.09 -11.89
C HIS A 93 1.46 11.58 -11.57
N LEU A 94 1.24 11.98 -10.31
CA LEU A 94 1.51 13.32 -9.81
C LEU A 94 3.01 13.59 -9.57
N ARG A 95 3.91 12.62 -9.84
CA ARG A 95 5.36 12.69 -9.61
C ARG A 95 5.71 13.18 -8.21
N LEU A 96 4.93 12.78 -7.19
CA LEU A 96 5.21 13.16 -5.81
C LEU A 96 6.59 12.63 -5.40
N ARG A 97 7.42 13.53 -4.88
CA ARG A 97 8.80 13.21 -4.49
C ARG A 97 8.77 12.26 -3.29
N SER A 98 9.22 11.02 -3.50
CA SER A 98 9.49 10.11 -2.40
C SER A 98 10.76 10.56 -1.68
N LEU A 99 10.73 10.50 -0.35
CA LEU A 99 11.86 10.80 0.52
C LEU A 99 12.75 9.56 0.75
N SER A 100 12.42 8.41 0.14
CA SER A 100 13.05 7.11 0.39
C SER A 100 14.46 6.94 -0.22
N GLY A 101 15.18 8.04 -0.44
CA GLY A 101 16.47 8.10 -1.13
C GLY A 101 16.32 8.53 -2.58
N GLU A 102 17.36 9.17 -3.14
CA GLU A 102 17.48 9.36 -4.59
C GLU A 102 17.07 8.05 -5.26
N VAL A 103 16.13 8.09 -6.19
CA VAL A 103 15.85 6.94 -7.05
C VAL A 103 16.95 6.98 -8.10
N PRO A 104 18.08 6.27 -7.95
CA PRO A 104 19.00 6.19 -9.06
C PRO A 104 18.29 5.28 -10.05
N GLU A 105 18.30 5.63 -11.34
CA GLU A 105 18.02 4.70 -12.42
C GLU A 105 16.55 4.40 -12.79
N ALA A 106 15.54 4.44 -11.92
CA ALA A 106 14.16 4.13 -12.36
C ALA A 106 13.45 5.29 -13.12
N ILE A 107 13.79 6.54 -12.83
CA ILE A 107 13.29 7.73 -13.56
C ILE A 107 14.13 8.00 -14.82
N GLU A 108 15.42 7.65 -14.81
CA GLU A 108 16.33 7.79 -15.96
C GLU A 108 16.38 6.56 -16.87
N ARG A 109 15.78 5.43 -16.46
CA ARG A 109 15.68 4.26 -17.34
C ARG A 109 14.86 4.63 -18.56
N PRO A 110 15.43 4.53 -19.77
CA PRO A 110 14.65 4.71 -20.99
C PRO A 110 13.54 3.66 -20.99
N LEU A 111 12.29 4.13 -21.09
CA LEU A 111 11.14 3.23 -21.24
C LEU A 111 11.34 2.39 -22.51
N PRO A 112 10.82 1.15 -22.59
CA PRO A 112 10.98 0.29 -23.78
C PRO A 112 10.55 0.96 -25.10
N TRP A 113 9.66 1.95 -25.01
CA TRP A 113 9.13 2.72 -26.13
C TRP A 113 9.84 4.08 -26.35
N ASP A 114 10.76 4.49 -25.48
CA ASP A 114 11.54 5.76 -25.59
C ASP A 114 12.76 5.62 -26.54
N ARG A 115 12.66 4.73 -27.54
CA ARG A 115 13.71 4.50 -28.58
C ARG A 115 13.97 5.72 -29.45
N TYR A 116 13.11 6.74 -29.41
CA TYR A 116 13.24 7.93 -30.23
C TYR A 116 14.37 8.88 -29.76
N LYS A 117 14.63 8.95 -28.44
CA LYS A 117 15.64 9.87 -27.89
C LYS A 117 17.09 9.41 -28.08
N ILE A 118 17.33 8.10 -28.22
CA ILE A 118 18.66 7.55 -28.47
C ILE A 118 19.17 8.02 -29.85
N GLY A 119 18.32 7.99 -30.88
CA GLY A 119 18.69 8.43 -32.24
C GLY A 119 19.04 9.91 -32.35
N GLN A 120 18.37 10.78 -31.58
CA GLN A 120 18.67 12.21 -31.59
C GLN A 120 20.02 12.55 -30.96
N ARG A 121 20.42 11.84 -29.89
CA ARG A 121 21.72 12.02 -29.24
C ARG A 121 22.89 11.63 -30.14
N PHE A 122 22.71 10.60 -30.98
CA PHE A 122 23.68 10.22 -32.02
C PHE A 122 23.69 11.20 -33.21
N SER A 123 22.54 11.78 -33.56
CA SER A 123 22.48 12.80 -34.61
C SER A 123 23.11 14.14 -34.18
N GLN A 124 23.04 14.50 -32.91
CA GLN A 124 23.58 15.75 -32.37
C GLN A 124 25.11 15.71 -32.19
N ASN A 125 25.67 14.53 -31.90
CA ASN A 125 27.11 14.30 -31.78
C ASN A 125 27.77 13.85 -33.10
N LYS A 126 27.08 13.96 -34.24
CA LYS A 126 27.68 13.63 -35.53
C LYS A 126 28.74 14.71 -35.85
N PRO A 127 30.02 14.35 -36.04
CA PRO A 127 31.03 15.33 -36.41
C PRO A 127 30.64 16.02 -37.73
N PRO A 128 30.95 17.31 -37.91
CA PRO A 128 30.69 18.01 -39.16
C PRO A 128 31.28 17.20 -40.31
N MET A 129 30.47 16.93 -41.34
CA MET A 129 30.94 16.24 -42.53
C MET A 129 31.98 17.15 -43.18
N GLU A 130 33.25 16.77 -43.10
CA GLU A 130 34.34 17.50 -43.74
C GLU A 130 34.06 17.51 -45.24
N PRO A 131 34.05 18.67 -45.90
CA PRO A 131 33.72 18.74 -47.32
C PRO A 131 34.74 17.91 -48.11
N PRO A 132 34.28 17.20 -49.17
CA PRO A 132 35.16 16.40 -49.99
C PRO A 132 36.28 17.27 -50.54
N LYS A 133 37.52 16.82 -50.34
CA LYS A 133 38.71 17.46 -50.89
C LYS A 133 38.67 17.27 -52.40
N GLU A 134 38.38 18.34 -53.12
CA GLU A 134 38.57 18.43 -54.57
C GLU A 134 40.05 18.23 -54.95
#